data_AF-A0A0F9A739-F1
#
_entry.id   AF-A0A0F9A739-F1
#
_cell.length_a   1.000
_cell.length_b   1.000
_cell.length_c   1.000
_cell.angle_alpha   90.00
_cell.angle_beta   90.00
_cell.angle_gamma   90.00
#
_symmetry.space_group_name_H-M   'P 1'
#
loop_
_entity.id
_entity.type
_entity.pdbx_description
1 polymer ?
#
loop_
_entity_poly.entity_id
_entity_poly.type
_entity_poly.pdbx_seq_one_letter_code
_entity_poly.pdbx_strand_id
1 'polypeptide(L)'
;ENVNYEYGGKQTEETPFAYEQEDNGVASAIPVAIWRDYDVAPENLQWMKYPPAELIHETKVMPVYLSYYKKWSGYNNMQQAKRHGFRDLKDTGEWLRKGYIEQYDQIDAVGYLVHCWMKWPKFGHSRATDVAAIWVREGRLTRKEALVLVRQHDAILDPKIKDDFCEFVGWNSTKFDQVVNKFYNHKLFNRVDGKWVPKEGHYV
;
A
#
# COMPACT_ATOMS: atom_id res chain seq x y z
N GLU A 1 3.26 -11.93 8.50
CA GLU A 1 4.56 -11.43 8.05
C GLU A 1 5.16 -10.70 9.23
N ASN A 2 6.43 -10.94 9.57
CA ASN A 2 7.07 -10.15 10.59
C ASN A 2 7.58 -8.87 9.93
N VAL A 3 6.71 -7.87 9.83
CA VAL A 3 7.00 -6.62 9.11
C VAL A 3 8.17 -5.85 9.73
N ASN A 4 8.39 -6.00 11.03
CA ASN A 4 9.47 -5.35 11.75
C ASN A 4 10.82 -5.93 11.31
N TYR A 5 10.93 -7.25 11.24
CA TYR A 5 12.12 -7.92 10.72
C TYR A 5 12.31 -7.69 9.20
N GLU A 6 11.25 -7.84 8.40
CA GLU A 6 11.34 -7.82 6.93
C GLU A 6 11.58 -6.42 6.33
N TYR A 7 11.13 -5.36 7.00
CA TYR A 7 11.23 -3.98 6.51
C TYR A 7 12.17 -3.08 7.33
N GLY A 8 13.08 -3.66 8.12
CA GLY A 8 14.14 -2.92 8.80
C GLY A 8 13.71 -2.14 10.03
N GLY A 9 12.81 -2.70 10.82
CA GLY A 9 12.43 -2.20 12.13
C GLY A 9 13.43 -2.57 13.24
N LYS A 10 13.00 -2.41 14.50
CA LYS A 10 13.81 -2.64 15.70
C LYS A 10 14.09 -4.12 15.99
N GLN A 11 13.19 -5.01 15.58
CA GLN A 11 13.32 -6.46 15.73
C GLN A 11 14.25 -6.99 14.65
N THR A 12 15.41 -7.48 15.08
CA THR A 12 16.45 -7.98 14.17
C THR A 12 16.53 -9.49 14.13
N GLU A 13 15.72 -10.19 14.93
CA GLU A 13 15.68 -11.65 14.96
C GLU A 13 14.48 -12.19 14.20
N GLU A 14 14.73 -13.21 13.37
CA GLU A 14 13.68 -13.92 12.66
C GLU A 14 12.96 -14.86 13.64
N THR A 15 11.64 -14.71 13.75
CA THR A 15 10.81 -15.54 14.62
C THR A 15 9.43 -15.76 14.01
N PRO A 16 8.84 -16.97 14.17
CA PRO A 16 7.45 -17.22 13.80
C PRO A 16 6.46 -16.59 14.79
N PHE A 17 6.92 -16.19 15.98
CA PHE A 17 6.07 -15.72 17.07
C PHE A 17 5.92 -14.21 17.07
N ALA A 18 4.70 -13.74 17.29
CA ALA A 18 4.35 -12.31 17.29
C ALA A 18 4.17 -11.78 18.72
N TYR A 19 4.99 -12.21 19.68
CA TYR A 19 4.89 -11.75 21.07
C TYR A 19 5.10 -10.24 21.18
N GLU A 20 6.06 -9.72 20.43
CA GLU A 20 6.45 -8.30 20.41
C GLU A 20 5.66 -7.49 19.36
N GLN A 21 4.45 -7.92 18.99
CA GLN A 21 3.62 -7.23 17.98
C GLN A 21 3.30 -5.78 18.40
N GLU A 22 3.24 -5.50 19.71
CA GLU A 22 3.05 -4.16 20.26
C GLU A 22 4.18 -3.19 19.91
N ASP A 23 5.40 -3.70 19.73
CA ASP A 23 6.59 -2.90 19.40
C ASP A 23 6.63 -2.49 17.92
N ASN A 24 5.71 -3.00 17.11
CA ASN A 24 5.63 -2.69 15.67
C ASN A 24 5.12 -1.27 15.38
N GLY A 25 4.78 -0.48 16.40
CA GLY A 25 4.52 0.95 16.25
C GLY A 25 3.18 1.32 15.62
N VAL A 26 2.30 0.35 15.37
CA VAL A 26 1.05 0.55 14.62
C VAL A 26 0.07 1.50 15.34
N ALA A 27 0.06 1.49 16.68
CA ALA A 27 -0.84 2.31 17.50
C ALA A 27 -0.14 3.08 18.63
N SER A 28 1.14 2.86 18.88
CA SER A 28 1.83 3.32 20.10
C SER A 28 2.22 4.81 20.09
N ALA A 29 2.12 5.49 18.95
CA ALA A 29 2.56 6.88 18.81
C ALA A 29 1.48 7.94 19.12
N ILE A 30 0.22 7.54 19.32
CA ILE A 30 -0.90 8.48 19.44
C ILE A 30 -1.41 8.54 20.89
N PRO A 31 -1.25 9.67 21.61
CA PRO A 31 -1.77 9.80 22.96
C PRO A 31 -3.28 9.64 23.01
N VAL A 32 -3.80 8.83 23.93
CA VAL A 32 -5.26 8.60 24.10
C VAL A 32 -6.02 9.92 24.25
N ALA A 33 -5.39 10.94 24.84
CA ALA A 33 -5.98 12.25 25.05
C ALA A 33 -6.45 12.94 23.76
N ILE A 34 -5.80 12.70 22.62
CA ILE A 34 -6.17 13.39 21.37
C ILE A 34 -7.58 13.00 20.91
N TRP A 35 -8.03 11.81 21.26
CA TRP A 35 -9.32 11.26 20.82
C TRP A 35 -10.51 11.92 21.52
N ARG A 36 -10.27 12.58 22.66
CA ARG A 36 -11.30 13.35 23.37
C ARG A 36 -11.78 14.54 22.55
N ASP A 37 -10.90 15.13 21.76
CA ASP A 37 -11.22 16.26 20.89
C ASP A 37 -12.12 15.86 19.71
N TYR A 38 -12.27 14.55 19.47
CA TYR A 38 -13.09 13.96 18.40
C TYR A 38 -14.34 13.23 18.92
N ASP A 39 -14.73 13.46 20.19
CA ASP A 39 -15.89 12.81 20.82
C ASP A 39 -15.79 11.26 20.85
N VAL A 40 -14.56 10.73 20.91
CA VAL A 40 -14.31 9.29 21.04
C VAL A 40 -14.06 8.95 22.50
N ALA A 41 -14.99 8.20 23.09
CA ALA A 41 -14.87 7.71 24.46
C ALA A 41 -13.63 6.79 24.62
N PRO A 42 -12.83 6.93 25.69
CA PRO A 42 -11.65 6.09 25.92
C PRO A 42 -11.92 4.58 25.92
N GLU A 43 -13.14 4.17 26.28
CA GLU A 43 -13.60 2.79 26.29
C GLU A 43 -13.70 2.20 24.89
N ASN A 44 -13.89 3.03 23.86
CA ASN A 44 -13.91 2.58 22.46
C ASN A 44 -12.49 2.28 21.92
N LEU A 45 -11.44 2.66 22.66
CA LEU A 45 -10.05 2.47 22.27
C LEU A 45 -9.41 1.21 22.87
N GLN A 46 -10.17 0.37 23.60
CA GLN A 46 -9.60 -0.84 24.21
C GLN A 46 -8.99 -1.79 23.18
N TRP A 47 -9.51 -1.82 21.95
CA TRP A 47 -8.97 -2.63 20.83
C TRP A 47 -7.57 -2.19 20.37
N MET A 48 -7.13 -0.98 20.72
CA MET A 48 -5.78 -0.49 20.45
C MET A 48 -4.77 -0.91 21.53
N LYS A 49 -5.25 -1.43 22.67
CA LYS A 49 -4.38 -1.90 23.74
C LYS A 49 -4.02 -3.35 23.49
N TYR A 50 -2.73 -3.59 23.26
CA TYR A 50 -2.22 -4.94 23.21
C TYR A 50 -2.28 -5.56 24.63
N PRO A 51 -2.58 -6.86 24.77
CA PRO A 51 -2.53 -7.53 26.07
C PRO A 51 -1.13 -7.43 26.69
N PRO A 52 -0.99 -7.16 27.99
CA PRO A 52 0.32 -7.17 28.65
C PRO A 52 1.03 -8.50 28.45
N ALA A 53 2.36 -8.47 28.31
CA ALA A 53 3.16 -9.66 28.08
C ALA A 53 2.91 -10.75 29.14
N GLU A 54 2.75 -10.37 30.42
CA GLU A 54 2.46 -11.28 31.52
C GLU A 54 1.17 -12.07 31.29
N LEU A 55 0.10 -11.39 30.82
CA LEU A 55 -1.18 -12.03 30.54
C LEU A 55 -1.07 -13.01 29.37
N ILE A 56 -0.28 -12.68 28.34
CA ILE A 56 -0.02 -13.59 27.21
C ILE A 56 0.70 -14.85 27.70
N HIS A 57 1.70 -14.71 28.57
CA HIS A 57 2.42 -15.82 29.17
C HIS A 57 1.52 -16.70 30.06
N GLU A 58 0.70 -16.10 30.93
CA GLU A 58 -0.21 -16.83 31.84
C GLU A 58 -1.29 -17.61 31.09
N THR A 59 -1.86 -17.01 30.05
CA THR A 59 -2.94 -17.60 29.24
C THR A 59 -2.44 -18.66 28.26
N LYS A 60 -1.12 -18.83 28.13
CA LYS A 60 -0.48 -19.76 27.16
C LYS A 60 -0.93 -19.53 25.72
N VAL A 61 -1.32 -18.31 25.39
CA VAL A 61 -1.65 -17.91 24.02
C VAL A 61 -0.37 -17.79 23.23
N MET A 62 -0.36 -18.40 22.04
CA MET A 62 0.81 -18.41 21.15
C MET A 62 0.50 -17.58 19.89
N PRO A 63 0.79 -16.27 19.88
CA PRO A 63 0.62 -15.43 18.71
C PRO A 63 1.66 -15.83 17.65
N VAL A 64 1.22 -16.09 16.42
CA VAL A 64 2.09 -16.50 15.32
C VAL A 64 1.84 -15.69 14.06
N TYR A 65 2.90 -15.45 13.29
CA TYR A 65 2.80 -14.89 11.96
C TYR A 65 2.40 -15.99 10.96
N LEU A 66 1.14 -15.98 10.50
CA LEU A 66 0.67 -16.97 9.52
C LEU A 66 1.54 -17.01 8.24
N SER A 67 2.04 -15.85 7.79
CA SER A 67 2.90 -15.77 6.61
C SER A 67 4.23 -16.52 6.74
N TYR A 68 4.66 -16.84 7.97
CA TYR A 68 5.85 -17.65 8.23
C TYR A 68 5.67 -19.09 7.74
N TYR A 69 4.45 -19.63 7.86
CA TYR A 69 4.12 -21.00 7.44
C TYR A 69 3.49 -21.07 6.05
N LYS A 70 2.78 -20.01 5.65
CA LYS A 70 2.10 -19.93 4.36
C LYS A 70 2.47 -18.64 3.66
N LYS A 71 3.25 -18.74 2.59
CA LYS A 71 3.63 -17.59 1.77
C LYS A 71 2.41 -16.77 1.39
N TRP A 72 2.45 -15.48 1.70
CA TRP A 72 1.40 -14.55 1.32
C TRP A 72 1.41 -14.35 -0.20
N SER A 73 0.24 -14.38 -0.83
CA SER A 73 0.07 -14.13 -2.26
C SER A 73 -1.28 -13.49 -2.51
N GLY A 74 -1.27 -12.21 -2.87
CA GLY A 74 -2.49 -11.46 -3.18
C GLY A 74 -3.31 -12.12 -4.29
N TYR A 75 -2.65 -12.63 -5.32
CA TYR A 75 -3.32 -13.35 -6.40
C TYR A 75 -3.98 -14.64 -5.91
N ASN A 76 -3.26 -15.49 -5.17
CA ASN A 76 -3.84 -16.77 -4.72
C ASN A 76 -4.98 -16.53 -3.72
N ASN A 77 -4.84 -15.53 -2.86
CA ASN A 77 -5.90 -15.12 -1.94
C ASN A 77 -7.13 -14.64 -2.71
N MET A 78 -6.95 -13.80 -3.74
CA MET A 78 -8.04 -13.38 -4.63
C MET A 78 -8.70 -14.58 -5.31
N GLN A 79 -7.93 -15.54 -5.84
CA GLN A 79 -8.49 -16.73 -6.50
C GLN A 79 -9.33 -17.59 -5.56
N GLN A 80 -8.91 -17.73 -4.29
CA GLN A 80 -9.72 -18.42 -3.30
C GLN A 80 -10.98 -17.62 -2.96
N ALA A 81 -10.87 -16.31 -2.76
CA ALA A 81 -12.01 -15.45 -2.48
C ALA A 81 -13.05 -15.51 -3.60
N LYS A 82 -12.63 -15.52 -4.88
CA LYS A 82 -13.54 -15.62 -6.04
C LYS A 82 -14.39 -16.90 -6.01
N ARG A 83 -13.85 -18.02 -5.52
CA ARG A 83 -14.60 -19.29 -5.35
C ARG A 83 -15.72 -19.17 -4.32
N HIS A 84 -15.64 -18.18 -3.43
CA HIS A 84 -16.62 -17.92 -2.37
C HIS A 84 -17.47 -16.66 -2.63
N GLY A 85 -17.47 -16.15 -3.87
CA GLY A 85 -18.38 -15.08 -4.28
C GLY A 85 -17.76 -13.68 -4.31
N PHE A 86 -16.46 -13.53 -4.02
CA PHE A 86 -15.78 -12.25 -4.27
C PHE A 86 -15.78 -11.92 -5.77
N ARG A 87 -16.07 -10.67 -6.10
CA ARG A 87 -16.03 -10.13 -7.46
C ARG A 87 -15.11 -8.92 -7.45
N ASP A 88 -14.10 -8.94 -8.30
CA ASP A 88 -13.17 -7.83 -8.42
C ASP A 88 -13.73 -6.76 -9.38
N LEU A 89 -13.03 -5.63 -9.53
CA LEU A 89 -13.51 -4.52 -10.36
C LEU A 89 -13.67 -4.90 -11.84
N LYS A 90 -12.94 -5.91 -12.31
CA LYS A 90 -13.08 -6.43 -13.67
C LYS A 90 -14.37 -7.27 -13.79
N ASP A 91 -14.71 -8.04 -12.77
CA ASP A 91 -15.92 -8.86 -12.73
C ASP A 91 -17.19 -8.00 -12.58
N THR A 92 -17.13 -6.88 -11.84
CA THR A 92 -18.27 -5.98 -11.63
C THR A 92 -18.44 -4.99 -12.77
N GLY A 93 -17.34 -4.58 -13.43
CA GLY A 93 -17.35 -3.56 -14.47
C GLY A 93 -17.57 -2.13 -13.95
N GLU A 94 -17.51 -1.93 -12.63
CA GLU A 94 -17.72 -0.63 -11.98
C GLU A 94 -16.65 0.40 -12.39
N TRP A 95 -15.41 -0.07 -12.52
CA TRP A 95 -14.27 0.78 -12.81
C TRP A 95 -13.08 -0.05 -13.31
N LEU A 96 -12.48 0.37 -14.42
CA LEU A 96 -11.21 -0.20 -14.87
C LEU A 96 -10.07 0.75 -14.51
N ARG A 97 -9.28 0.38 -13.50
CA ARG A 97 -8.21 1.24 -12.98
C ARG A 97 -7.09 1.42 -13.99
N LYS A 98 -6.72 2.67 -14.24
CA LYS A 98 -5.58 3.08 -15.05
C LYS A 98 -4.32 3.19 -14.19
N GLY A 99 -3.20 2.76 -14.73
CA GLY A 99 -1.91 2.70 -13.99
C GLY A 99 -1.75 1.48 -13.08
N TYR A 100 -2.71 0.56 -13.09
CA TYR A 100 -2.68 -0.70 -12.35
C TYR A 100 -2.64 -1.87 -13.32
N ILE A 101 -1.94 -2.94 -12.92
CA ILE A 101 -1.89 -4.21 -13.67
C ILE A 101 -2.80 -5.28 -13.06
N GLU A 102 -3.41 -4.97 -11.92
CA GLU A 102 -4.38 -5.80 -11.20
C GLU A 102 -5.66 -5.01 -10.88
N GLN A 103 -6.76 -5.71 -10.60
CA GLN A 103 -8.09 -5.11 -10.39
C GLN A 103 -8.81 -5.61 -9.12
N TYR A 104 -8.08 -6.21 -8.17
CA TYR A 104 -8.65 -6.92 -7.03
C TYR A 104 -8.20 -6.44 -5.66
N ASP A 105 -7.11 -5.67 -5.57
CA ASP A 105 -6.61 -5.14 -4.30
C ASP A 105 -7.00 -3.67 -4.10
N GLN A 106 -7.27 -3.25 -2.86
CA GLN A 106 -7.63 -1.86 -2.50
C GLN A 106 -8.76 -1.27 -3.37
N ILE A 107 -9.86 -2.01 -3.52
CA ILE A 107 -10.95 -1.68 -4.45
C ILE A 107 -12.03 -0.77 -3.86
N ASP A 108 -12.01 -0.57 -2.54
CA ASP A 108 -13.01 0.14 -1.73
C ASP A 108 -12.53 1.52 -1.24
N ALA A 109 -11.24 1.82 -1.38
CA ALA A 109 -10.63 3.08 -0.95
C ALA A 109 -10.05 3.86 -2.16
N VAL A 110 -10.92 4.51 -2.93
CA VAL A 110 -10.56 5.11 -4.23
C VAL A 110 -9.51 6.23 -4.10
N GLY A 111 -9.78 7.29 -3.35
CA GLY A 111 -8.88 8.44 -3.20
C GLY A 111 -7.60 8.12 -2.43
N TYR A 112 -7.64 7.10 -1.56
CA TYR A 112 -6.44 6.57 -0.89
C TYR A 112 -5.37 6.20 -1.92
N LEU A 113 -5.75 5.63 -3.07
CA LEU A 113 -4.82 5.16 -4.09
C LEU A 113 -3.93 6.25 -4.72
N VAL A 114 -4.18 7.55 -4.47
CA VAL A 114 -3.23 8.62 -4.80
C VAL A 114 -1.86 8.34 -4.19
N HIS A 115 -1.80 7.80 -2.96
CA HIS A 115 -0.53 7.53 -2.28
C HIS A 115 0.32 6.49 -3.04
N CYS A 116 -0.32 5.48 -3.66
CA CYS A 116 0.37 4.48 -4.48
C CYS A 116 1.05 5.15 -5.67
N TRP A 117 0.35 6.09 -6.32
CA TRP A 117 0.88 6.85 -7.45
C TRP A 117 1.96 7.85 -7.05
N MET A 118 1.90 8.46 -5.87
CA MET A 118 2.87 9.48 -5.40
C MET A 118 4.33 9.00 -5.32
N LYS A 119 4.58 7.69 -5.39
CA LYS A 119 5.94 7.16 -5.59
C LYS A 119 6.53 7.55 -6.94
N TRP A 120 5.70 7.72 -7.98
CA TRP A 120 6.12 8.10 -9.31
C TRP A 120 6.92 9.41 -9.31
N PRO A 121 6.35 10.57 -8.91
CA PRO A 121 7.09 11.83 -8.91
C PRO A 121 8.36 11.79 -8.05
N LYS A 122 8.40 10.98 -6.99
CA LYS A 122 9.49 10.96 -6.02
C LYS A 122 10.63 9.99 -6.40
N PHE A 123 10.28 8.81 -6.92
CA PHE A 123 11.18 7.66 -7.07
C PHE A 123 11.19 7.07 -8.49
N GLY A 124 10.31 7.51 -9.40
CA GLY A 124 10.29 7.01 -10.77
C GLY A 124 9.63 5.64 -10.95
N HIS A 125 8.87 5.16 -9.97
CA HIS A 125 8.07 3.95 -10.07
C HIS A 125 6.79 4.07 -9.24
N SER A 126 5.82 3.20 -9.48
CA SER A 126 4.52 3.20 -8.83
C SER A 126 4.01 1.77 -8.61
N ARG A 127 2.69 1.61 -8.52
CA ARG A 127 1.99 0.39 -8.16
C ARG A 127 2.22 -0.74 -9.16
N ALA A 128 2.36 -0.44 -10.45
CA ALA A 128 2.62 -1.48 -11.44
C ALA A 128 3.98 -2.13 -11.17
N THR A 129 5.01 -1.36 -10.78
CA THR A 129 6.29 -1.92 -10.34
C THR A 129 6.15 -2.83 -9.12
N ASP A 130 5.41 -2.42 -8.09
CA ASP A 130 5.26 -3.24 -6.88
C ASP A 130 4.62 -4.60 -7.20
N VAL A 131 3.51 -4.58 -7.95
CA VAL A 131 2.75 -5.78 -8.29
C VAL A 131 3.52 -6.65 -9.28
N ALA A 132 4.17 -6.05 -10.28
CA ALA A 132 4.96 -6.80 -11.25
C ALA A 132 6.15 -7.50 -10.57
N ALA A 133 6.82 -6.84 -9.61
CA ALA A 133 7.89 -7.45 -8.83
C ALA A 133 7.39 -8.67 -8.03
N ILE A 134 6.22 -8.58 -7.40
CA ILE A 134 5.58 -9.71 -6.72
C ILE A 134 5.30 -10.83 -7.72
N TRP A 135 4.69 -10.52 -8.86
CA TRP A 135 4.34 -11.51 -9.88
C TRP A 135 5.55 -12.18 -10.51
N VAL A 136 6.68 -11.48 -10.65
CA VAL A 136 7.96 -12.09 -11.05
C VAL A 136 8.46 -13.07 -9.97
N ARG A 137 8.43 -12.69 -8.69
CA ARG A 137 8.82 -13.59 -7.58
C ARG A 137 7.91 -14.82 -7.48
N GLU A 138 6.63 -14.68 -7.83
CA GLU A 138 5.66 -15.77 -7.88
C GLU A 138 5.76 -16.60 -9.17
N GLY A 139 6.63 -16.25 -10.12
CA GLY A 139 6.80 -16.97 -11.39
C GLY A 139 5.65 -16.75 -12.40
N ARG A 140 4.83 -15.71 -12.21
CA ARG A 140 3.70 -15.36 -13.08
C ARG A 140 4.09 -14.49 -14.27
N LEU A 141 5.17 -13.74 -14.12
CA LEU A 141 5.75 -12.92 -15.17
C LEU A 141 7.24 -13.21 -15.26
N THR A 142 7.76 -13.20 -16.48
CA THR A 142 9.18 -12.98 -16.70
C THR A 142 9.54 -11.52 -16.41
N ARG A 143 10.82 -11.26 -16.11
CA ARG A 143 11.30 -9.87 -15.97
C ARG A 143 10.99 -9.02 -17.21
N LYS A 144 11.09 -9.59 -18.41
CA LYS A 144 10.83 -8.86 -19.67
C LYS A 144 9.37 -8.40 -19.77
N GLU A 145 8.43 -9.27 -19.45
CA GLU A 145 6.99 -8.94 -19.44
C GLU A 145 6.67 -7.89 -18.36
N ALA A 146 7.26 -8.04 -17.17
CA ALA A 146 7.13 -7.06 -16.10
C ALA A 146 7.59 -5.66 -16.53
N LEU A 147 8.73 -5.54 -17.22
CA LEU A 147 9.23 -4.25 -17.71
C LEU A 147 8.29 -3.59 -18.71
N VAL A 148 7.64 -4.37 -19.59
CA VAL A 148 6.65 -3.84 -20.53
C VAL A 148 5.47 -3.22 -19.78
N LEU A 149 4.92 -3.95 -18.80
CA LEU A 149 3.79 -3.49 -18.00
C LEU A 149 4.14 -2.24 -17.17
N VAL A 150 5.28 -2.25 -16.49
CA VAL A 150 5.74 -1.10 -15.69
C VAL A 150 5.83 0.15 -16.56
N ARG A 151 6.45 0.05 -17.73
CA ARG A 151 6.59 1.20 -18.66
C ARG A 151 5.26 1.74 -19.15
N GLN A 152 4.27 0.87 -19.32
CA GLN A 152 2.93 1.25 -19.75
C GLN A 152 2.10 1.89 -18.65
N HIS A 153 2.32 1.53 -17.38
CA HIS A 153 1.35 1.81 -16.31
C HIS A 153 1.85 2.78 -15.23
N ASP A 154 3.12 2.74 -14.82
CA ASP A 154 3.57 3.43 -13.58
C ASP A 154 3.41 4.96 -13.61
N ALA A 155 3.51 5.58 -14.79
CA ALA A 155 3.37 7.03 -14.94
C ALA A 155 1.91 7.50 -14.82
N ILE A 156 0.93 6.59 -14.97
CA ILE A 156 -0.47 6.94 -15.14
C ILE A 156 -1.14 7.10 -13.76
N LEU A 157 -1.61 8.32 -13.49
CA LEU A 157 -2.57 8.58 -12.43
C LEU A 157 -3.99 8.35 -12.97
N ASP A 158 -4.78 7.51 -12.32
CA ASP A 158 -6.19 7.35 -12.66
C ASP A 158 -6.98 8.63 -12.34
N PRO A 159 -7.75 9.19 -13.28
CA PRO A 159 -8.59 10.36 -13.03
C PRO A 159 -9.57 10.16 -11.87
N LYS A 160 -10.21 8.99 -11.74
CA LYS A 160 -11.17 8.71 -10.68
C LYS A 160 -10.51 8.76 -9.30
N ILE A 161 -9.28 8.27 -9.19
CA ILE A 161 -8.47 8.33 -7.96
C ILE A 161 -8.17 9.79 -7.59
N LYS A 162 -7.76 10.59 -8.58
CA LYS A 162 -7.47 12.01 -8.38
C LYS A 162 -8.72 12.79 -7.95
N ASP A 163 -9.83 12.55 -8.62
CA ASP A 163 -11.09 13.26 -8.39
C ASP A 163 -11.63 12.95 -6.99
N ASP A 164 -11.68 11.67 -6.60
CA ASP A 164 -12.13 11.23 -5.27
C ASP A 164 -11.26 11.83 -4.16
N PHE A 165 -9.93 11.82 -4.33
CA PHE A 165 -9.01 12.46 -3.38
C PHE A 165 -9.26 13.97 -3.28
N CYS A 166 -9.38 14.64 -4.43
CA CYS A 166 -9.59 16.09 -4.48
C CYS A 166 -10.91 16.50 -3.80
N GLU A 167 -11.98 15.73 -4.05
CA GLU A 167 -13.26 15.91 -3.38
C GLU A 167 -13.11 15.76 -1.87
N PHE A 168 -12.47 14.67 -1.42
CA PHE A 168 -12.25 14.40 0.00
C PHE A 168 -11.50 15.52 0.74
N VAL A 169 -10.46 16.10 0.12
CA VAL A 169 -9.66 17.17 0.75
C VAL A 169 -10.14 18.60 0.43
N GLY A 170 -11.23 18.74 -0.34
CA GLY A 170 -11.75 20.04 -0.77
C GLY A 170 -10.81 20.81 -1.72
N TRP A 171 -10.09 20.10 -2.59
CA TRP A 171 -9.18 20.68 -3.59
C TRP A 171 -9.79 20.62 -4.98
N ASN A 172 -9.37 21.55 -5.84
CA ASN A 172 -9.56 21.39 -7.28
C ASN A 172 -8.32 20.72 -7.90
N SER A 173 -8.50 20.22 -9.13
CA SER A 173 -7.46 19.54 -9.92
C SER A 173 -6.19 20.39 -10.09
N THR A 174 -6.33 21.71 -10.26
CA THR A 174 -5.19 22.64 -10.38
C THR A 174 -4.36 22.71 -9.10
N LYS A 175 -5.00 22.81 -7.94
CA LYS A 175 -4.32 22.83 -6.65
C LYS A 175 -3.57 21.52 -6.40
N PHE A 176 -4.18 20.39 -6.74
CA PHE A 176 -3.51 19.08 -6.68
C PHE A 176 -2.23 19.10 -7.53
N ASP A 177 -2.33 19.49 -8.80
CA ASP A 177 -1.18 19.51 -9.70
C ASP A 177 -0.08 20.46 -9.23
N GLN A 178 -0.44 21.63 -8.71
CA GLN A 178 0.51 22.59 -8.12
C GLN A 178 1.27 22.01 -6.93
N VAL A 179 0.60 21.22 -6.08
CA VAL A 179 1.22 20.56 -4.93
C VAL A 179 2.14 19.44 -5.41
N VAL A 180 1.65 18.52 -6.25
CA VAL A 180 2.42 17.39 -6.78
C VAL A 180 3.66 17.85 -7.53
N ASN A 181 3.56 18.93 -8.31
CA ASN A 181 4.68 19.51 -9.06
C ASN A 181 5.89 19.85 -8.19
N LYS A 182 5.71 20.13 -6.89
CA LYS A 182 6.80 20.44 -5.95
C LYS A 182 7.56 19.20 -5.47
N PHE A 183 6.97 18.01 -5.62
CA PHE A 183 7.54 16.75 -5.13
C PHE A 183 8.28 15.96 -6.22
N TYR A 184 8.27 16.45 -7.46
CA TYR A 184 9.01 15.80 -8.53
C TYR A 184 10.52 15.85 -8.27
N ASN A 185 11.14 14.68 -8.33
CA ASN A 185 12.57 14.55 -8.16
C ASN A 185 13.30 14.98 -9.43
N HIS A 186 13.88 16.18 -9.43
CA HIS A 186 14.65 16.73 -10.54
C HIS A 186 15.90 15.93 -10.93
N LYS A 187 16.36 14.99 -10.09
CA LYS A 187 17.42 14.05 -10.47
C LYS A 187 16.91 12.96 -11.41
N LEU A 188 15.64 12.59 -11.31
CA LEU A 188 15.01 11.52 -12.08
C LEU A 188 14.17 12.02 -13.26
N PHE A 189 13.65 13.25 -13.18
CA PHE A 189 12.73 13.81 -14.17
C PHE A 189 13.23 15.13 -14.76
N ASN A 190 12.92 15.33 -16.04
CA ASN A 190 13.01 16.60 -16.76
C ASN A 190 11.62 17.20 -16.93
N ARG A 191 11.55 18.52 -17.09
CA ARG A 191 10.33 19.22 -17.46
C ARG A 191 10.42 19.66 -18.91
N VAL A 192 9.58 19.08 -19.76
CA VAL A 192 9.52 19.32 -21.21
C VAL A 192 8.08 19.72 -21.56
N ASP A 193 7.89 20.88 -22.16
CA ASP A 193 6.58 21.44 -22.52
C ASP A 193 5.56 21.42 -21.37
N GLY A 194 6.03 21.76 -20.17
CA GLY A 194 5.21 21.79 -18.96
C GLY A 194 4.91 20.42 -18.35
N LYS A 195 5.33 19.30 -18.97
CA LYS A 195 5.14 17.92 -18.51
C LYS A 195 6.42 17.34 -17.90
N TRP A 196 6.27 16.44 -16.94
CA TRP A 196 7.39 15.70 -16.37
C TRP A 196 7.66 14.43 -17.17
N VAL A 197 8.90 14.27 -17.59
CA VAL A 197 9.37 13.12 -18.38
C VAL A 197 10.58 12.50 -17.66
N PRO A 198 10.63 11.16 -17.48
CA PRO A 198 11.80 10.50 -16.91
C PRO A 198 13.07 10.81 -17.71
N LYS A 199 14.20 10.95 -17.03
CA LYS A 199 15.52 11.03 -17.68
C LYS A 199 15.93 9.66 -18.21
N GLU A 200 16.68 9.65 -19.31
CA GLU A 200 17.26 8.43 -19.85
C GLU A 200 18.11 7.68 -18.80
N GLY A 201 18.06 6.35 -18.82
CA GLY A 201 18.82 5.48 -17.91
C GLY A 201 18.26 5.36 -16.48
N HIS A 202 17.34 6.23 -16.06
CA HIS A 202 16.70 6.17 -14.75
C HIS A 202 15.37 5.42 -14.74
N TYR A 203 14.93 4.97 -15.91
CA TYR A 203 13.71 4.21 -16.10
C TYR A 203 14.03 2.95 -16.90
N VAL A 204 14.36 1.85 -16.19
CA VAL A 204 14.71 0.57 -16.81
C VAL A 204 13.84 -0.55 -16.30
#